data_AF-A0A382Q0E7-F1
#
_entry.id   AF-A0A382Q0E7-F1
#
_cell.length_a   1.000
_cell.length_b   1.000
_cell.length_c   1.000
_cell.angle_alpha   90.00
_cell.angle_beta   90.00
_cell.angle_gamma   90.00
#
_symmetry.space_group_name_H-M   'P 1'
#
loop_
_entity.id
_entity.type
_entity.pdbx_description
1 polymer ?
#
loop_
_entity_poly.entity_id
_entity_poly.type
_entity_poly.pdbx_seq_one_letter_code
_entity_poly.pdbx_strand_id
1 'polypeptide(L)'
;MAPKPLTSFHEIEAEWEGVLTSSPVNTVFLTPQWQEVWWDTFGDGKDMAGFYIPSSYGQGDGGSIDGLASLTLSGDTLSFVGNQETV
;
A
#
# COMPACT_ATOMS: atom_id res chain seq x y z
N MET A 1 15.57 -3.12 -7.60
CA MET A 1 14.48 -2.55 -8.43
C MET A 1 14.00 -1.26 -7.77
N ALA A 2 13.58 -0.27 -8.55
CA ALA A 2 13.01 0.96 -8.00
C ALA A 2 11.53 0.72 -7.61
N PRO A 3 11.07 1.25 -6.47
CA PRO A 3 9.65 1.26 -6.11
C PRO A 3 8.80 1.91 -7.21
N LYS A 4 7.62 1.35 -7.49
CA LYS A 4 6.66 1.96 -8.42
C LYS A 4 5.59 2.75 -7.66
N PRO A 5 5.22 3.95 -8.13
CA PRO A 5 4.16 4.74 -7.52
C PRO A 5 2.81 4.06 -7.71
N LEU A 6 1.98 4.11 -6.68
CA LEU A 6 0.58 3.70 -6.67
C LEU A 6 -0.29 4.95 -6.57
N THR A 7 -1.22 5.11 -7.50
CA THR A 7 -2.16 6.25 -7.53
C THR A 7 -3.59 5.88 -7.16
N SER A 8 -3.90 4.59 -7.06
CA SER A 8 -5.17 4.06 -6.55
C SER A 8 -4.97 2.71 -5.88
N PHE A 9 -5.70 2.42 -4.79
CA PHE A 9 -5.67 1.12 -4.13
C PHE A 9 -6.16 -0.04 -5.02
N HIS A 10 -7.01 0.26 -6.01
CA HIS A 10 -7.53 -0.73 -6.95
C HIS A 10 -6.52 -1.19 -8.00
N GLU A 11 -5.47 -0.42 -8.28
CA GLU A 11 -4.48 -0.75 -9.33
C GLU A 11 -3.71 -2.05 -9.04
N ILE A 12 -3.58 -2.43 -7.77
CA ILE A 12 -2.84 -3.62 -7.33
C ILE A 12 -3.66 -4.48 -6.37
N GLU A 13 -4.98 -4.34 -6.35
CA GLU A 13 -5.84 -4.98 -5.34
C GLU A 13 -5.67 -6.50 -5.32
N ALA A 14 -5.66 -7.14 -6.49
CA ALA A 14 -5.49 -8.60 -6.60
C ALA A 14 -4.11 -9.05 -6.14
N GLU A 15 -3.05 -8.33 -6.52
CA GLU A 15 -1.67 -8.60 -6.12
C GLU A 15 -1.49 -8.41 -4.61
N TRP A 16 -2.10 -7.37 -4.05
CA TRP A 16 -2.11 -7.06 -2.63
C TRP A 16 -2.80 -8.19 -1.85
N GLU A 17 -4.00 -8.61 -2.24
CA GLU A 17 -4.71 -9.73 -1.62
C GLU A 17 -3.90 -11.03 -1.67
N GLY A 18 -3.15 -11.25 -2.76
CA GLY A 18 -2.20 -12.35 -2.89
C GLY A 18 -1.12 -12.33 -1.80
N VAL A 19 -0.53 -11.16 -1.55
CA VAL A 19 0.46 -10.98 -0.45
C VAL A 19 -0.17 -11.22 0.90
N LEU A 20 -1.36 -10.69 1.17
CA LEU A 20 -2.03 -10.86 2.46
C LEU A 20 -2.33 -12.32 2.77
N THR A 21 -2.72 -13.09 1.76
CA THR A 21 -3.00 -14.53 1.90
C THR A 21 -1.75 -15.31 2.32
N SER A 22 -0.57 -14.88 1.91
CA SER A 22 0.72 -15.50 2.26
C SER A 22 1.40 -14.87 3.48
N SER A 23 0.90 -13.73 3.95
CA SER A 23 1.46 -13.01 5.09
C SER A 23 1.18 -13.76 6.39
N PRO A 24 2.19 -13.94 7.27
CA PRO A 24 1.97 -14.47 8.62
C PRO A 24 1.11 -13.53 9.48
N VAL A 25 0.94 -12.28 9.05
CA VAL A 25 0.07 -11.28 9.66
C VAL A 25 -0.97 -10.88 8.62
N ASN A 26 -2.14 -11.52 8.68
CA ASN A 26 -3.29 -11.22 7.82
C ASN A 26 -4.41 -10.61 8.68
N THR A 27 -4.34 -9.30 8.87
CA THR A 27 -5.32 -8.55 9.66
C THR A 27 -6.08 -7.58 8.76
N VAL A 28 -7.33 -7.27 9.12
CA VAL A 28 -8.17 -6.31 8.38
C VAL A 28 -7.47 -4.96 8.14
N PHE A 29 -6.60 -4.51 9.05
CA PHE A 29 -5.86 -3.25 8.91
C PHE A 29 -4.90 -3.20 7.72
N LEU A 30 -4.55 -4.36 7.18
CA LEU A 30 -3.64 -4.49 6.04
C LEU A 30 -4.40 -4.67 4.73
N THR A 31 -5.73 -4.76 4.72
CA THR A 31 -6.49 -4.98 3.48
C THR A 31 -6.58 -3.70 2.65
N PRO A 32 -6.65 -3.81 1.30
CA PRO A 32 -6.82 -2.65 0.43
C PRO A 32 -8.01 -1.79 0.85
N GLN A 33 -9.13 -2.43 1.20
CA GLN A 33 -10.38 -1.76 1.54
C GLN A 33 -10.25 -0.97 2.86
N TRP A 34 -9.53 -1.51 3.85
CA TRP A 34 -9.28 -0.74 5.08
C TRP A 34 -8.32 0.42 4.84
N GLN A 35 -7.31 0.23 3.99
CA GLN A 35 -6.36 1.29 3.65
C GLN A 35 -7.03 2.43 2.87
N GLU A 36 -7.98 2.11 2.01
CA GLU A 36 -8.83 3.10 1.33
C GLU A 36 -9.68 3.90 2.33
N VAL A 37 -10.40 3.23 3.24
CA VAL A 37 -11.19 3.90 4.27
C VAL A 37 -10.32 4.76 5.20
N TRP A 38 -9.14 4.25 5.57
CA TRP A 38 -8.15 5.00 6.36
C TRP A 38 -7.67 6.24 5.62
N TRP A 39 -7.40 6.11 4.32
CA TRP A 39 -7.02 7.22 3.46
C TRP A 39 -8.11 8.27 3.34
N ASP A 40 -9.36 7.86 3.10
CA ASP A 40 -10.51 8.76 3.02
C ASP A 40 -10.73 9.53 4.34
N THR A 41 -10.39 8.93 5.47
CA THR A 41 -10.55 9.52 6.79
C THR A 41 -9.41 10.46 7.18
N PHE A 42 -8.16 10.09 6.87
CA PHE A 42 -6.95 10.76 7.40
C PHE A 42 -6.02 11.35 6.34
N GLY A 43 -6.32 11.15 5.06
CA GLY A 43 -5.54 11.67 3.93
C GLY A 43 -5.54 13.19 3.87
N ASP A 44 -6.58 13.86 4.39
CA ASP A 44 -6.66 15.31 4.59
C ASP A 44 -6.25 16.14 3.34
N GLY A 45 -6.69 15.69 2.16
CA GLY A 45 -6.40 16.35 0.88
C GLY A 45 -4.95 16.22 0.39
N LYS A 46 -4.13 15.37 1.00
CA LYS A 46 -2.78 15.03 0.54
C LYS A 46 -2.83 14.11 -0.67
N ASP A 47 -1.77 14.12 -1.46
CA ASP A 47 -1.62 13.21 -2.58
C ASP A 47 -1.19 11.83 -2.08
N MET A 48 -1.71 10.77 -2.72
CA MET A 48 -1.26 9.42 -2.44
C MET A 48 0.05 9.12 -3.14
N ALA A 49 0.98 8.55 -2.37
CA ALA A 49 2.20 7.97 -2.87
C ALA A 49 2.36 6.58 -2.27
N GLY A 50 1.69 5.58 -2.84
CA GLY A 50 1.96 4.20 -2.47
C GLY A 50 3.18 3.66 -3.21
N PHE A 51 3.88 2.71 -2.60
CA PHE A 51 4.99 1.99 -3.22
C PHE A 51 4.76 0.49 -3.09
N TYR A 52 5.08 -0.26 -4.14
CA TYR A 52 5.13 -1.71 -4.08
C TYR A 52 6.46 -2.25 -4.61
N ILE A 53 6.86 -3.40 -4.08
CA ILE A 53 8.03 -4.16 -4.47
C ILE A 53 7.55 -5.29 -5.37
N PRO A 54 7.87 -5.29 -6.68
CA PRO A 54 7.54 -6.42 -7.55
C PRO A 54 8.36 -7.65 -7.18
N SER A 55 7.76 -8.84 -7.30
CA SER A 55 8.44 -10.09 -7.03
C SER A 55 9.52 -10.39 -8.07
N SER A 56 10.65 -10.92 -7.60
CA SER A 56 11.78 -11.31 -8.47
C SER A 56 11.88 -12.82 -8.71
N TYR A 57 11.06 -13.62 -8.02
CA TYR A 57 11.11 -15.09 -8.06
C TYR A 57 9.83 -15.77 -8.55
N GLY A 58 8.81 -15.01 -8.99
CA GLY A 58 7.53 -15.55 -9.46
C GLY A 58 7.62 -16.21 -10.83
N GLN A 59 7.56 -17.55 -10.86
CA GLN A 59 7.21 -18.33 -12.05
C GLN A 59 5.68 -18.34 -12.18
N GLY A 60 5.11 -17.37 -12.91
CA GLY A 60 3.68 -17.30 -13.19
C GLY A 60 3.31 -16.03 -13.93
N ASP A 61 2.42 -16.15 -14.92
CA ASP A 61 1.94 -15.07 -15.78
C ASP A 61 1.13 -14.04 -14.97
N GLY A 62 1.80 -13.09 -14.31
CA GLY A 62 1.14 -11.92 -13.74
C GLY A 62 1.77 -11.39 -12.46
N GLY A 63 2.36 -10.20 -12.56
CA GLY A 63 2.16 -9.11 -11.60
C GLY A 63 2.53 -9.25 -10.12
N SER A 64 2.96 -10.40 -9.60
CA SER A 64 3.13 -10.57 -8.14
C SER A 64 4.04 -9.52 -7.47
N ILE A 65 3.66 -9.08 -6.28
CA ILE A 65 4.40 -8.13 -5.45
C ILE A 65 4.88 -8.82 -4.17
N ASP A 66 6.06 -8.48 -3.67
CA ASP A 66 6.66 -9.02 -2.43
C ASP A 66 6.36 -8.11 -1.22
N GLY A 67 5.91 -6.88 -1.45
CA GLY A 67 5.62 -5.93 -0.38
C GLY A 67 5.02 -4.63 -0.90
N LEU A 68 4.37 -3.89 0.00
CA LEU A 68 3.68 -2.64 -0.31
C LEU A 68 3.65 -1.71 0.90
N ALA A 69 3.55 -0.41 0.65
CA ALA A 69 3.34 0.63 1.66
C ALA A 69 2.57 1.81 1.05
N SER A 70 1.45 2.19 1.68
CA SER A 70 0.71 3.42 1.38
C SER A 70 1.33 4.60 2.16
N LEU A 71 1.75 5.65 1.46
CA LEU A 71 2.28 6.87 2.07
C LEU A 71 1.51 8.10 1.56
N THR A 72 1.57 9.17 2.35
CA THR A 72 1.18 10.52 1.94
C THR A 72 2.35 11.28 1.34
N LEU A 73 2.06 12.07 0.32
CA LEU A 73 2.97 13.07 -0.22
C LEU A 73 2.45 14.48 0.09
N SER A 74 3.31 15.31 0.68
CA SER A 74 3.06 16.75 0.86
C SER A 74 4.32 17.52 0.44
N GLY A 75 4.23 18.26 -0.66
CA GLY A 75 5.41 18.82 -1.32
C GLY A 75 6.36 17.70 -1.74
N ASP A 76 7.59 17.71 -1.22
CA ASP A 76 8.62 16.70 -1.48
C ASP A 76 8.76 15.66 -0.34
N THR A 77 7.86 15.66 0.64
CA THR A 77 7.96 14.79 1.82
C THR A 77 6.97 13.64 1.75
N LEU A 78 7.50 12.42 1.88
CA LEU A 78 6.72 11.20 2.06
C LEU A 78 6.56 10.87 3.55
N SER A 79 5.34 10.58 4.00
CA SER A 79 5.08 10.20 5.40
C SER A 79 3.94 9.18 5.51
N PHE A 80 3.95 8.34 6.55
CA PHE A 80 2.83 7.44 6.81
C PHE A 80 1.54 8.22 7.12
N VAL A 81 0.40 7.68 6.68
CA VAL A 81 -0.91 8.29 6.95
C VAL A 81 -1.28 8.05 8.41
N GLY A 82 -1.36 9.13 9.19
CA GLY A 82 -1.79 9.07 10.58
C GLY A 82 -1.12 10.13 11.45
N ASN A 83 -1.53 10.20 12.71
CA ASN A 83 -0.88 11.03 13.72
C ASN A 83 0.27 10.24 14.39
N GLN A 84 1.37 10.91 14.74
CA GLN A 84 2.39 10.35 15.62
C GLN A 84 1.94 10.26 17.09
N GLU A 85 0.82 10.87 17.47
CA GLU A 85 0.34 10.80 18.85
C GLU A 85 -0.47 9.53 19.11
N THR A 86 0.20 8.57 19.72
CA THR A 86 -0.43 7.71 20.72
C THR A 86 -0.72 8.59 21.94
N VAL A 87 -1.98 8.99 22.11
CA VAL A 87 -2.48 9.52 23.39
C VAL A 87 -2.79 8.39 24.35
#